data_AF-A0A356FS45-F1
#
_entry.id   AF-A0A356FS45-F1
#
_cell.length_a   1.000
_cell.length_b   1.000
_cell.length_c   1.000
_cell.angle_alpha   90.00
_cell.angle_beta   90.00
_cell.angle_gamma   90.00
#
_symmetry.space_group_name_H-M   'P 1'
#
loop_
_entity.id
_entity.type
_entity.pdbx_description
1 polymer ?
#
loop_
_entity_poly.entity_id
_entity_poly.type
_entity_poly.pdbx_seq_one_letter_code
_entity_poly.pdbx_strand_id
1 'polypeptide(L)' 'MRYKHIIWDWNGTLLDDTRLCVEVLNELLLRRGKSAITQADYRQNFNFPVINFYKYLGFDTSADSFE' A
#
# COMPACT_ATOMS: atom_id res chain seq x y z
N MET A 1 32.20 -6.47 17.79
CA MET A 1 31.02 -6.49 16.91
C MET A 1 30.84 -5.13 16.25
N ARG A 2 30.63 -5.07 14.92
CA ARG A 2 30.61 -3.83 14.13
C ARG A 2 29.34 -2.98 14.32
N TYR A 3 28.22 -3.60 14.66
CA TYR A 3 26.95 -2.91 14.92
C TYR A 3 26.40 -3.31 16.28
N LYS A 4 25.78 -2.35 16.99
CA LYS A 4 25.21 -2.54 18.33
C LYS A 4 23.68 -2.68 18.31
N HIS A 5 23.02 -2.19 17.27
CA HIS A 5 21.58 -2.23 17.11
C HIS A 5 21.23 -2.51 15.65
N ILE A 6 20.11 -3.20 15.43
CA ILE A 6 19.51 -3.43 14.12
C ILE A 6 18.03 -3.07 14.27
N ILE A 7 17.52 -2.29 13.33
CA ILE A 7 16.10 -1.90 13.25
C ILE A 7 15.54 -2.54 11.99
N TRP A 8 14.38 -3.18 12.12
CA TRP A 8 13.68 -3.83 11.04
C TRP A 8 12.35 -3.14 10.81
N ASP A 9 11.99 -2.99 9.54
CA ASP A 9 10.62 -2.69 9.16
C ASP A 9 9.77 -3.97 9.21
N TRP A 10 8.45 -3.84 9.11
CA TRP A 10 7.52 -4.97 9.15
C TRP A 10 7.23 -5.49 7.74
N ASN A 11 6.49 -4.71 6.96
CA ASN A 11 5.95 -5.08 5.65
C ASN A 11 7.08 -5.30 4.64
N GLY A 12 7.08 -6.45 3.97
CA GLY A 12 8.14 -6.83 3.03
C GLY A 12 9.55 -7.01 3.64
N THR A 13 9.70 -6.92 4.96
CA THR A 13 10.97 -7.12 5.68
C THR A 13 10.90 -8.29 6.65
N LEU A 14 10.04 -8.21 7.67
CA LEU A 14 9.75 -9.32 8.58
C LEU A 14 8.57 -10.17 8.12
N LEU A 15 7.65 -9.58 7.34
CA LEU A 15 6.43 -10.20 6.86
C LEU A 15 6.40 -10.24 5.33
N ASP A 16 6.11 -11.41 4.75
CA ASP A 16 5.80 -11.55 3.31
C ASP A 16 4.29 -11.36 3.08
N ASP A 17 3.86 -10.10 3.15
CA ASP A 17 2.46 -9.69 3.24
C ASP A 17 1.90 -9.13 1.93
N THR A 18 2.74 -8.99 0.89
CA THR A 18 2.36 -8.26 -0.34
C THR A 18 1.10 -8.83 -1.00
N ARG A 19 0.97 -10.15 -1.08
CA ARG A 19 -0.22 -10.80 -1.66
C ARG A 19 -1.49 -10.43 -0.90
N LEU A 20 -1.46 -10.52 0.43
CA LEU A 20 -2.60 -10.23 1.28
C LEU A 20 -3.00 -8.76 1.20
N CYS A 21 -2.02 -7.84 1.20
CA CYS A 21 -2.26 -6.41 1.05
C CYS A 21 -2.96 -6.09 -0.28
N VAL A 22 -2.55 -6.72 -1.39
CA VAL A 22 -3.19 -6.53 -2.70
C VAL A 22 -4.60 -7.10 -2.74
N GLU A 23 -4.84 -8.26 -2.13
CA GLU A 23 -6.19 -8.85 -2.03
C GLU A 23 -7.16 -7.93 -1.27
N VAL A 24 -6.77 -7.47 -0.08
CA VAL A 24 -7.58 -6.54 0.72
C VAL A 24 -7.81 -5.22 -0.01
N LEU A 25 -6.77 -4.67 -0.64
CA LEU A 25 -6.89 -3.43 -1.41
C LEU A 25 -7.86 -3.59 -2.59
N ASN A 26 -7.78 -4.68 -3.32
CA ASN A 26 -8.68 -4.94 -4.44
C ASN A 26 -10.14 -5.08 -3.99
N GLU A 27 -10.41 -5.70 -2.84
CA GLU A 27 -11.76 -5.69 -2.28
C GLU A 27 -12.26 -4.26 -2.00
N LEU A 28 -11.41 -3.40 -1.44
CA LEU A 28 -11.75 -2.00 -1.13
C LEU A 28 -11.96 -1.15 -2.38
N LEU A 29 -11.18 -1.40 -3.44
CA LEU A 29 -11.30 -0.75 -4.75
C LEU A 29 -12.63 -1.13 -5.42
N LEU A 30 -12.93 -2.43 -5.49
CA LEU A 30 -14.14 -2.93 -6.12
C LEU A 30 -15.41 -2.41 -5.43
N ARG A 31 -15.42 -2.36 -4.09
CA ARG A 31 -16.54 -1.79 -3.31
C ARG A 31 -16.81 -0.30 -3.62
N ARG A 32 -15.85 0.40 -4.20
CA ARG A 32 -15.94 1.83 -4.57
C ARG A 32 -16.01 2.04 -6.09
N GLY A 33 -16.30 0.98 -6.85
CA GLY A 33 -16.42 1.05 -8.31
C GLY A 33 -15.09 1.32 -9.03
N LYS A 34 -13.95 1.01 -8.40
CA LYS A 34 -12.61 1.16 -8.97
C LYS A 34 -12.08 -0.18 -9.47
N SER A 35 -11.20 -0.15 -10.47
CA SER A 35 -10.55 -1.33 -11.01
C SER A 35 -9.57 -1.96 -10.02
N ALA A 36 -9.53 -3.29 -9.97
CA ALA A 36 -8.50 -4.03 -9.24
C ALA A 36 -7.13 -3.84 -9.90
N ILE A 37 -6.07 -3.96 -9.11
CA ILE A 37 -4.67 -3.88 -9.54
C ILE A 37 -3.95 -5.23 -9.37
N THR A 38 -2.85 -5.40 -10.09
CA THR A 38 -1.99 -6.58 -9.92
C THR A 38 -0.95 -6.36 -8.81
N GLN A 39 -0.32 -7.44 -8.34
CA GLN A 39 0.83 -7.31 -7.44
C GLN A 39 2.01 -6.57 -8.08
N ALA A 40 2.17 -6.67 -9.40
CA ALA A 40 3.21 -5.96 -10.13
C ALA A 40 2.94 -4.45 -10.12
N ASP A 41 1.69 -4.03 -10.40
CA ASP A 41 1.27 -2.63 -10.32
C ASP A 41 1.45 -2.08 -8.89
N TYR A 42 1.08 -2.86 -7.88
CA TYR A 42 1.28 -2.50 -6.48
C TYR A 42 2.77 -2.25 -6.18
N ARG A 43 3.67 -3.18 -6.54
CA ARG A 43 5.11 -3.03 -6.30
C ARG A 43 5.73 -1.87 -7.06
N GLN A 44 5.24 -1.57 -8.26
CA GLN A 44 5.76 -0.48 -9.09
C GLN A 44 5.30 0.90 -8.61
N ASN A 45 4.08 1.01 -8.07
CA ASN A 45 3.45 2.30 -7.79
C ASN A 45 3.32 2.60 -6.29
N PHE A 46 3.41 1.60 -5.41
CA PHE A 46 3.40 1.83 -3.96
C PHE A 46 4.66 2.59 -3.54
N ASN A 47 4.46 3.79 -2.99
CA ASN A 47 5.54 4.62 -2.50
C ASN A 47 5.10 5.43 -1.28
N PHE A 48 6.10 6.01 -0.61
CA PHE A 48 5.87 7.00 0.43
C PHE A 48 6.00 8.41 -0.16
N PRO A 49 5.16 9.36 0.28
CA PRO A 49 4.06 9.19 1.23
C PRO A 49 2.86 8.44 0.62
N VAL A 50 2.22 7.58 1.43
CA VAL A 50 1.14 6.66 0.99
C VAL A 50 -0.02 7.38 0.29
N ILE A 51 -0.26 8.65 0.64
CA ILE A 51 -1.28 9.48 -0.01
C ILE A 51 -1.10 9.57 -1.54
N ASN A 52 0.13 9.52 -2.04
CA ASN A 52 0.39 9.53 -3.48
C ASN A 52 -0.07 8.25 -4.16
N PHE A 53 0.06 7.12 -3.47
CA PHE A 53 -0.45 5.84 -3.95
C PHE A 53 -1.99 5.86 -4.01
N TYR A 54 -2.67 6.43 -3.01
CA TYR A 54 -4.13 6.59 -3.06
C TYR A 54 -4.58 7.51 -4.20
N LYS A 55 -3.86 8.61 -4.47
CA LYS A 55 -4.10 9.45 -5.65
C LYS A 55 -3.94 8.69 -6.95
N TYR A 56 -2.89 7.87 -7.07
CA TYR A 56 -2.68 7.00 -8.23
C TYR A 56 -3.85 6.03 -8.45
N LEU A 57 -4.40 5.45 -7.36
CA LEU A 57 -5.59 4.61 -7.40
C LEU A 57 -6.90 5.40 -7.65
N GLY A 58 -6.80 6.73 -7.80
CA GLY A 58 -7.92 7.62 -8.08
C GLY A 58 -8.84 7.86 -6.89
N PHE A 59 -8.39 7.63 -5.65
CA PHE A 59 -9.14 8.06 -4.48
C PHE A 59 -9.17 9.58 -4.37
N ASP A 60 -10.28 10.13 -3.90
CA ASP A 60 -10.25 11.47 -3.33
C ASP A 60 -9.37 11.43 -2.08
N THR A 61 -8.45 12.38 -1.97
CA THR A 61 -7.51 12.51 -0.85
C THR A 61 -7.58 13.89 -0.23
N SER A 62 -8.67 14.62 -0.48
CA SER A 62 -9.02 15.84 0.25
C SER A 62 -9.17 15.54 1.74
N ALA A 63 -8.89 16.52 2.60
CA ALA A 63 -9.00 16.33 4.05
C ALA A 63 -10.41 15.88 4.46
N ASP A 64 -11.43 16.40 3.77
CA ASP A 64 -12.85 16.12 4.01
C ASP A 64 -13.28 14.69 3.58
N SER A 65 -12.44 13.96 2.84
CA SER A 65 -12.75 12.61 2.33
C SER A 65 -12.47 11.48 3.33
N PHE A 66 -11.81 11.79 4.45
CA PHE A 66 -11.40 10.83 5.48
C PHE A 66 -12.14 11.01 6.82
N GLU A 67 -13.10 11.93 6.91
CA GLU A 67 -14.11 11.97 7.98
C GLU A 67 -15.31 11.08 7.67
#